data_AF-A0A8E3ANV9-F1
#
_entry.id   AF-A0A8E3ANV9-F1
#
_cell.length_a   1.000
_cell.length_b   1.000
_cell.length_c   1.000
_cell.angle_alpha   90.00
_cell.angle_beta   90.00
_cell.angle_gamma   90.00
#
_symmetry.space_group_name_H-M   'P 1'
#
loop_
_entity.id
_entity.type
_entity.pdbx_description
1 polymer ?
#
loop_
_entity_poly.entity_id
_entity_poly.type
_entity_poly.pdbx_seq_one_letter_code
_entity_poly.pdbx_strand_id
1 'polypeptide(L)'
;MVAMLPGFRRPRLIHFESALEYAFLCLMLVRDDVHLIQEQPPAISYVGSDGRPARHIFDFLITKTDGERIAVAIKPMQRVMKLNFASELEAVSAAASKSLADRVLLVTDQHIDRVAAAEAARTLAWSRPSLAEVTA
;
A
#
# COMPACT_ATOMS: atom_id res chain seq x y z
N MET A 1 -8.81 1.32 -8.68
CA MET A 1 -9.91 0.42 -8.24
C MET A 1 -10.88 1.21 -7.36
N VAL A 2 -12.19 1.14 -7.62
CA VAL A 2 -13.19 1.76 -6.73
C VAL A 2 -13.39 0.89 -5.50
N ALA A 3 -13.32 1.49 -4.31
CA ALA A 3 -13.52 0.85 -3.02
C ALA A 3 -14.24 1.76 -2.03
N MET A 4 -14.97 1.16 -1.09
CA MET A 4 -15.55 1.82 0.08
C MET A 4 -14.95 1.17 1.33
N LEU A 5 -14.12 1.90 2.05
CA LEU A 5 -13.54 1.48 3.33
C LEU A 5 -14.21 2.26 4.47
N PRO A 6 -14.18 1.76 5.72
CA PRO A 6 -14.80 2.44 6.86
C PRO A 6 -14.34 3.89 7.06
N GLY A 7 -13.07 4.18 6.77
CA GLY A 7 -12.48 5.52 6.86
C GLY A 7 -12.82 6.44 5.68
N PHE A 8 -13.47 5.94 4.63
CA PHE A 8 -13.91 6.77 3.50
C PHE A 8 -15.32 7.33 3.74
N ARG A 9 -15.53 8.60 3.42
CA ARG A 9 -16.87 9.23 3.45
C ARG A 9 -17.78 8.82 2.28
N ARG A 10 -17.16 8.34 1.20
CA ARG A 10 -17.81 7.92 -0.05
C ARG A 10 -16.87 6.96 -0.79
N PRO A 11 -17.36 6.16 -1.76
CA PRO A 11 -16.49 5.34 -2.57
C PRO A 11 -15.38 6.17 -3.21
N ARG A 12 -14.15 5.66 -3.21
CA ARG A 12 -12.97 6.31 -3.79
C ARG A 12 -12.30 5.42 -4.81
N LEU A 13 -11.69 6.04 -5.81
CA LEU A 13 -10.72 5.36 -6.68
C LEU A 13 -9.38 5.31 -5.96
N ILE A 14 -8.88 4.10 -5.69
CA ILE A 14 -7.52 3.85 -5.19
C ILE A 14 -6.64 3.52 -6.39
N HIS A 15 -5.54 4.24 -6.54
CA HIS A 15 -4.57 4.05 -7.64
C HIS A 15 -3.51 3.01 -7.27
N PHE A 16 -2.97 2.35 -8.28
CA PHE A 16 -1.84 1.42 -8.20
C PHE A 16 -1.09 1.47 -9.53
N GLU A 17 0.22 1.25 -9.50
CA GLU A 17 1.13 1.41 -10.66
C GLU A 17 1.71 0.08 -11.14
N SER A 18 1.47 -1.02 -10.42
CA SER A 18 1.95 -2.35 -10.81
C SER A 18 0.97 -3.47 -10.49
N ALA A 19 1.15 -4.62 -11.16
CA ALA A 19 0.38 -5.82 -10.86
C ALA A 19 0.63 -6.35 -9.44
N LEU A 20 1.82 -6.12 -8.89
CA LEU A 20 2.15 -6.52 -7.51
C LEU A 20 1.43 -5.64 -6.49
N GLU A 21 1.37 -4.32 -6.73
CA GLU A 21 0.56 -3.41 -5.92
C GLU A 21 -0.93 -3.73 -6.03
N TYR A 22 -1.43 -4.07 -7.22
CA TYR A 22 -2.82 -4.51 -7.40
C TYR A 22 -3.13 -5.75 -6.57
N ALA A 23 -2.26 -6.77 -6.61
CA ALA A 23 -2.44 -8.00 -5.84
C ALA A 23 -2.45 -7.73 -4.33
N PHE A 24 -1.51 -6.91 -3.83
CA PHE A 24 -1.50 -6.46 -2.44
C PHE A 24 -2.79 -5.70 -2.08
N LEU A 25 -3.21 -4.75 -2.91
CA LEU A 25 -4.40 -3.95 -2.68
C LEU A 25 -5.66 -4.83 -2.61
N CYS A 26 -5.80 -5.83 -3.48
CA CYS A 26 -6.90 -6.79 -3.42
C CYS A 26 -6.93 -7.52 -2.08
N LEU A 27 -5.78 -8.02 -1.61
CA LEU A 27 -5.68 -8.68 -0.30
C LEU A 27 -6.05 -7.74 0.84
N MET A 28 -5.68 -6.46 0.79
CA MET A 28 -6.00 -5.50 1.84
C MET A 28 -7.49 -5.13 1.88
N LEU A 29 -8.14 -4.99 0.71
CA LEU A 29 -9.53 -4.55 0.65
C LEU A 29 -10.54 -5.60 1.10
N VAL A 30 -10.16 -6.87 1.19
CA VAL A 30 -11.03 -7.94 1.71
C VAL A 30 -10.84 -8.20 3.20
N ARG A 31 -9.97 -7.43 3.87
CA ARG A 31 -9.73 -7.57 5.31
C ARG A 31 -10.64 -6.64 6.10
N ASP A 32 -11.26 -7.18 7.13
CA ASP A 32 -12.14 -6.42 8.03
C ASP A 32 -11.38 -5.49 8.98
N ASP A 33 -10.06 -5.69 9.14
CA ASP A 33 -9.20 -4.89 10.02
C ASP A 33 -8.55 -3.68 9.32
N VAL A 34 -8.89 -3.42 8.06
CA VAL A 34 -8.40 -2.26 7.30
C VAL A 34 -9.43 -1.14 7.35
N HIS A 35 -9.05 -0.03 7.98
CA HIS A 35 -9.90 1.15 8.13
C HIS A 35 -9.75 2.13 6.96
N LEU A 36 -8.50 2.40 6.55
CA LEU A 36 -8.18 3.39 5.52
C LEU A 36 -6.98 2.92 4.70
N ILE A 37 -7.01 3.19 3.40
CA ILE A 37 -5.86 3.06 2.51
C ILE A 37 -5.63 4.42 1.85
N GLN A 38 -4.37 4.86 1.85
CA GLN A 38 -3.91 6.03 1.13
C GLN A 38 -2.77 5.63 0.20
N GLU A 39 -2.98 5.79 -1.11
CA GLU A 39 -1.95 5.69 -2.15
C GLU A 39 -0.95 6.85 -2.07
N GLN A 40 0.34 6.56 -2.31
CA GLN A 40 1.42 7.55 -2.44
C GLN A 40 1.37 8.69 -1.39
N PRO A 41 1.43 8.37 -0.08
CA PRO A 41 1.48 9.39 0.97
C PRO A 41 2.67 10.36 0.79
N PRO A 42 2.69 11.49 1.53
CA PRO A 42 3.79 12.45 1.43
C PRO A 42 5.17 11.81 1.55
N ALA A 43 6.08 12.23 0.67
CA ALA A 43 7.42 11.65 0.62
C ALA A 43 8.20 11.87 1.92
N ILE A 44 8.96 10.86 2.32
CA ILE A 44 9.93 10.95 3.41
C ILE A 44 11.29 11.40 2.85
N SER A 45 11.82 12.48 3.41
CA SER A 45 13.21 12.88 3.19
C SER A 45 14.12 12.09 4.13
N TYR A 46 15.21 11.55 3.61
CA TYR A 46 16.19 10.78 4.37
C TYR A 46 17.61 11.02 3.83
N VAL A 47 18.61 10.54 4.57
CA VAL A 47 20.01 10.54 4.11
C VAL A 47 20.32 9.16 3.57
N GLY A 48 20.69 9.09 2.29
CA GLY A 48 21.07 7.84 1.64
C GLY A 48 22.36 7.26 2.20
N SER A 49 22.64 6.00 1.85
CA SER A 49 23.88 5.32 2.27
C SER A 49 25.16 5.99 1.74
N ASP A 50 25.05 6.82 0.70
CA ASP A 50 26.14 7.64 0.16
C ASP A 50 26.29 9.01 0.86
N GLY A 51 25.49 9.26 1.91
CA GLY A 51 25.47 10.51 2.66
C GLY A 51 24.69 11.64 2.00
N ARG A 52 24.02 11.39 0.86
CA ARG A 52 23.29 12.44 0.12
C ARG A 52 21.81 12.50 0.51
N PRO A 53 21.18 13.68 0.48
CA PRO A 53 19.73 13.80 0.65
C PRO A 53 18.98 13.03 -0.44
N ALA A 54 18.00 12.25 -0.02
CA ALA A 54 17.13 11.46 -0.90
C ALA A 54 15.67 11.56 -0.43
N ARG A 55 14.75 11.11 -1.29
CA ARG A 55 13.31 11.08 -1.01
C ARG A 55 12.73 9.73 -1.36
N HIS A 56 11.88 9.21 -0.48
CA HIS A 56 11.14 7.98 -0.68
C HIS A 56 9.64 8.25 -0.60
N ILE A 57 8.87 7.72 -1.55
CA ILE A 57 7.40 7.71 -1.51
C ILE A 57 7.00 6.24 -1.34
N PHE A 58 6.29 5.96 -0.25
CA PHE A 58 5.70 4.65 -0.04
C PHE A 58 4.57 4.40 -1.05
N ASP A 59 4.35 3.15 -1.43
CA ASP A 59 3.29 2.83 -2.38
C ASP A 59 1.91 2.99 -1.70
N PHE A 60 1.79 2.57 -0.43
CA PHE A 60 0.58 2.75 0.38
C PHE A 60 0.87 3.13 1.85
N LEU A 61 -0.08 3.82 2.47
CA LEU A 61 -0.24 3.92 3.92
C LEU A 61 -1.55 3.26 4.31
N ILE A 62 -1.46 2.21 5.12
CA ILE A 62 -2.61 1.45 5.64
C ILE A 62 -2.88 1.92 7.07
N THR A 63 -4.12 2.32 7.35
CA THR A 63 -4.59 2.51 8.73
C THR A 63 -5.51 1.36 9.09
N LYS A 64 -5.20 0.67 10.17
CA LYS A 64 -6.01 -0.42 10.71
C LYS A 64 -7.15 0.12 11.58
N THR A 65 -8.11 -0.73 11.90
CA THR A 65 -9.27 -0.37 12.75
C THR A 65 -8.90 -0.04 14.20
N ASP A 66 -7.76 -0.54 14.68
CA ASP A 66 -7.18 -0.20 15.99
C ASP A 66 -6.37 1.11 15.98
N GLY A 67 -6.24 1.77 14.82
CA GLY A 67 -5.48 3.00 14.65
C GLY A 67 -4.01 2.79 14.26
N GLU A 68 -3.50 1.56 14.20
CA GLU A 68 -2.14 1.29 13.73
C GLU A 68 -1.97 1.74 12.27
N ARG A 69 -0.89 2.47 12.01
CA ARG A 69 -0.53 2.94 10.67
C ARG A 69 0.72 2.26 10.16
N ILE A 70 0.63 1.69 8.96
CA ILE A 70 1.69 0.90 8.34
C ILE A 70 2.01 1.52 6.98
N ALA A 71 3.23 2.04 6.83
CA ALA A 71 3.74 2.51 5.55
C ALA A 71 4.31 1.32 4.76
N VAL A 72 3.86 1.11 3.53
CA VAL A 72 4.15 -0.09 2.75
C VAL A 72 4.90 0.29 1.48
N ALA A 73 6.09 -0.30 1.32
CA ALA A 73 6.83 -0.32 0.08
C ALA A 73 6.65 -1.69 -0.59
N ILE A 74 6.31 -1.70 -1.87
CA ILE A 74 6.01 -2.87 -2.68
C ILE A 74 7.00 -2.90 -3.84
N LYS A 75 7.89 -3.89 -3.86
CA LYS A 75 8.93 -4.04 -4.88
C LYS A 75 9.18 -5.52 -5.17
N PRO A 76 9.36 -5.95 -6.43
CA PRO A 76 9.77 -7.32 -6.71
C PRO A 76 11.09 -7.66 -6.02
N MET A 77 11.24 -8.88 -5.49
CA MET A 77 12.40 -9.30 -4.71
C MET A 77 13.70 -9.14 -5.50
N GLN A 78 13.67 -9.45 -6.81
CA GLN A 78 14.82 -9.23 -7.68
C GLN A 78 15.30 -7.77 -7.68
N ARG A 79 14.36 -6.80 -7.63
CA ARG A 79 14.69 -5.37 -7.56
C ARG A 79 15.20 -4.98 -6.18
N VAL A 80 14.65 -5.58 -5.12
CA VAL A 80 15.14 -5.39 -3.75
C VAL A 80 16.62 -5.79 -3.66
N MET A 81 16.97 -6.96 -4.18
CA MET A 81 18.35 -7.46 -4.17
C MET A 81 19.28 -6.63 -5.07
N LYS A 82 18.85 -6.33 -6.29
CA LYS A 82 19.66 -5.58 -7.27
C LYS A 82 20.02 -4.17 -6.79
N LEU A 83 19.13 -3.51 -6.05
CA LEU A 83 19.30 -2.14 -5.59
C LEU A 83 19.72 -2.03 -4.13
N ASN A 84 19.91 -3.15 -3.43
CA ASN A 84 20.06 -3.19 -1.98
C ASN A 84 18.98 -2.36 -1.26
N PHE A 85 17.73 -2.47 -1.73
CA PHE A 85 16.62 -1.64 -1.28
C PHE A 85 16.29 -1.84 0.20
N ALA A 86 16.68 -2.98 0.78
CA ALA A 86 16.50 -3.22 2.22
C ALA A 86 17.25 -2.17 3.07
N SER A 87 18.51 -1.86 2.74
CA SER A 87 19.27 -0.82 3.43
C SER A 87 18.71 0.58 3.20
N GLU A 88 18.20 0.85 1.99
CA GLU A 88 17.47 2.11 1.73
C GLU A 88 16.25 2.22 2.65
N LEU A 89 15.46 1.15 2.73
CA LEU A 89 14.23 1.12 3.51
C LEU A 89 14.49 1.23 5.02
N GLU A 90 15.61 0.71 5.51
CA GLU A 90 16.06 0.92 6.89
C GLU A 90 16.32 2.42 7.17
N ALA A 91 17.04 3.10 6.28
CA ALA A 91 17.29 4.54 6.39
C ALA A 91 15.99 5.35 6.31
N VAL A 92 15.09 4.98 5.39
CA VAL A 92 13.76 5.60 5.27
C VAL A 92 12.92 5.36 6.52
N SER A 93 12.94 4.14 7.07
CA SER A 93 12.22 3.77 8.28
C SER A 93 12.71 4.55 9.51
N ALA A 94 14.02 4.73 9.64
CA ALA A 94 14.61 5.56 10.69
C ALA A 94 14.24 7.04 10.55
N ALA A 95 14.10 7.54 9.32
CA ALA A 95 13.68 8.91 9.03
C ALA A 95 12.15 9.11 9.08
N ALA A 96 11.37 8.04 8.96
CA ALA A 96 9.92 8.09 9.01
C ALA A 96 9.47 8.50 10.41
N SER A 97 8.78 9.63 10.51
CA SER A 97 8.19 10.07 11.77
C SER A 97 7.13 9.07 12.24
N LYS A 98 7.07 8.82 13.55
CA LYS A 98 5.93 8.13 14.18
C LYS A 98 4.60 8.84 13.93
N SER A 99 4.64 10.14 13.59
CA SER A 99 3.45 10.86 13.14
C SER A 99 2.96 10.45 11.75
N LEU A 100 3.78 9.78 10.92
CA LEU A 100 3.36 9.22 9.64
C LEU A 100 2.86 7.77 9.80
N ALA A 101 3.69 6.90 10.35
CA ALA A 101 3.41 5.47 10.49
C ALA A 101 4.06 4.91 11.75
N ASP A 102 3.44 3.88 12.32
CA ASP A 102 3.94 3.16 13.50
C ASP A 102 4.99 2.10 13.11
N ARG A 103 4.92 1.60 11.87
CA ARG A 103 5.95 0.75 11.26
C ARG A 103 5.99 0.85 9.74
N VAL A 104 7.11 0.42 9.17
CA VAL A 104 7.34 0.28 7.73
C VAL A 104 7.35 -1.20 7.35
N LEU A 105 6.75 -1.54 6.21
CA LEU A 105 6.67 -2.90 5.68
C LEU A 105 7.19 -2.95 4.24
N LEU A 106 8.09 -3.90 3.96
CA LEU A 106 8.47 -4.28 2.59
C LEU A 106 7.65 -5.49 2.16
N VAL A 107 6.86 -5.33 1.10
CA VAL A 107 6.16 -6.43 0.43
C VAL A 107 6.84 -6.72 -0.90
N THR A 108 7.04 -8.00 -1.19
CA THR A 108 7.62 -8.46 -2.45
C THR A 108 6.71 -9.50 -3.08
N ASP A 109 6.99 -9.87 -4.32
CA ASP A 109 6.29 -10.95 -5.01
C ASP A 109 6.44 -12.32 -4.32
N GLN A 110 7.42 -12.49 -3.42
CA GLN A 110 7.57 -13.70 -2.60
C GLN A 110 6.65 -13.71 -1.38
N HIS A 111 6.16 -12.56 -0.94
CA HIS A 111 5.26 -12.42 0.21
C HIS A 111 3.78 -12.50 -0.19
N ILE A 112 3.48 -12.43 -1.49
CA ILE A 112 2.11 -12.42 -2.00
C ILE A 112 1.72 -13.80 -2.49
N ASP A 113 0.75 -14.41 -1.83
CA ASP A 113 0.05 -15.58 -2.37
C ASP A 113 -0.82 -15.14 -3.55
N ARG A 114 -0.46 -15.61 -4.75
CA ARG A 114 -1.15 -15.27 -6.00
C ARG A 114 -2.56 -15.84 -6.06
N VAL A 115 -2.80 -17.00 -5.46
CA VAL A 115 -4.12 -17.64 -5.43
C VAL A 115 -5.04 -16.83 -4.53
N ALA A 116 -4.59 -16.51 -3.32
CA ALA A 116 -5.34 -15.67 -2.39
C ALA A 116 -5.63 -14.28 -2.98
N ALA A 117 -4.65 -13.67 -3.67
CA ALA A 117 -4.86 -12.38 -4.32
C ALA A 117 -5.89 -12.46 -5.46
N ALA A 118 -5.90 -13.54 -6.24
CA ALA A 118 -6.88 -13.77 -7.29
C ALA A 118 -8.30 -14.03 -6.71
N GLU A 119 -8.40 -14.75 -5.60
CA GLU A 119 -9.65 -14.92 -4.86
C GLU A 119 -10.17 -13.59 -4.32
N ALA A 120 -9.31 -12.80 -3.66
CA ALA A 120 -9.67 -11.48 -3.18
C ALA A 120 -10.15 -10.57 -4.32
N ALA A 121 -9.47 -10.58 -5.47
CA ALA A 121 -9.89 -9.84 -6.65
C ALA A 121 -11.27 -10.28 -7.17
N ARG A 122 -11.58 -11.58 -7.15
CA ARG A 122 -12.91 -12.10 -7.52
C ARG A 122 -13.99 -11.64 -6.55
N THR A 123 -13.74 -11.73 -5.24
CA THR A 123 -14.65 -11.23 -4.19
C THR A 123 -14.95 -9.74 -4.39
N LEU A 124 -13.93 -8.94 -4.68
CA LEU A 124 -14.08 -7.50 -4.94
C LEU A 124 -14.85 -7.21 -6.23
N ALA A 125 -14.69 -8.04 -7.27
CA ALA A 125 -15.44 -7.88 -8.51
C ALA A 125 -16.94 -8.13 -8.31
N TRP A 126 -17.32 -9.09 -7.46
CA TRP A 126 -18.72 -9.43 -7.17
C TRP A 126 -19.39 -8.51 -6.16
N SER A 127 -18.63 -7.94 -5.24
CA SER A 127 -19.15 -7.03 -4.19
C SER A 127 -19.24 -5.57 -4.63
N ARG A 128 -18.78 -5.23 -5.84
CA ARG A 128 -18.93 -3.88 -6.38
C ARG A 128 -20.42 -3.56 -6.55
N PRO A 129 -20.96 -2.51 -5.89
CA PRO A 129 -22.29 -2.03 -6.23
C PRO A 129 -22.30 -1.68 -7.71
N SER A 130 -23.33 -2.14 -8.43
CA SER A 130 -23.55 -1.68 -9.78
C SER A 130 -23.61 -0.16 -9.73
N LEU A 131 -22.71 0.50 -10.46
CA LEU A 131 -22.88 1.90 -10.80
C LEU A 131 -24.09 1.93 -11.74
N ALA A 132 -25.30 1.91 -11.19
CA ALA A 132 -26.47 2.34 -11.93
C ALA A 132 -26.21 3.79 -12.32
N GLU A 133 -26.09 4.05 -13.61
CA GLU A 133 -26.00 5.39 -14.15
C GLU A 133 -27.17 6.20 -13.56
N VAL A 134 -26.85 7.22 -12.77
CA VAL A 134 -27.80 8.28 -12.48
C VAL A 134 -27.84 9.13 -13.73
N THR A 135 -28.71 8.76 -14.67
CA THR A 135 -29.09 9.68 -15.75
C THR A 135 -29.84 10.84 -15.11
N ALA A 136 -29.25 12.02 -15.21
CA ALA A 136 -29.86 13.30 -14.86
C ALA A 136 -31.06 13.61 -15.76
#